data_AF-A0A6G1YMV3-F1
#
_entry.id   AF-A0A6G1YMV3-F1
#
_cell.length_a   1.000
_cell.length_b   1.000
_cell.length_c   1.000
_cell.angle_alpha   90.00
_cell.angle_beta   90.00
_cell.angle_gamma   90.00
#
_symmetry.space_group_name_H-M   'P 1'
#
loop_
_entity.id
_entity.type
_entity.pdbx_description
1 polymer ?
#
loop_
_entity_poly.entity_id
_entity_poly.type
_entity_poly.pdbx_seq_one_letter_code
_entity_poly.pdbx_strand_id
1 'polypeptide(L)'
;MQSTFSSSSFERKKSKSNGGTNRGKIQITADILCLSTVAIKKTHIMYKANLSYEQVNYYLTDLLNNELLSQHILENGVVFRTSEKGREYLKHYTRLMDLVKEREKENQKQGLAQIERSKEENYIFQY
;
A
#
# COMPACT_ATOMS: atom_id res chain seq x y z
N MET A 1 23.68 -25.62 -3.61
CA MET A 1 22.55 -25.88 -2.69
C MET A 1 22.54 -24.77 -1.64
N GLN A 2 21.62 -23.80 -1.74
CA GLN A 2 21.21 -23.03 -0.58
C GLN A 2 19.68 -22.97 -0.55
N SER A 3 19.19 -23.27 0.63
CA SER A 3 17.86 -23.68 1.07
C SER A 3 16.70 -22.79 0.62
N THR A 4 15.65 -23.49 0.23
CA THR A 4 14.25 -23.09 0.29
C THR A 4 13.89 -22.39 1.60
N PHE A 5 13.50 -21.11 1.54
CA PHE A 5 12.62 -20.53 2.55
C PHE A 5 11.24 -20.34 1.93
N SER A 6 10.39 -21.34 2.17
CA SER A 6 8.95 -21.12 2.17
C SER A 6 8.61 -20.04 3.20
N SER A 7 7.83 -19.04 2.80
CA SER A 7 7.12 -18.12 3.71
C SER A 7 5.81 -17.69 3.06
N SER A 8 5.00 -18.71 2.81
CA SER A 8 3.57 -18.70 2.56
C SER A 8 2.77 -18.27 3.80
N SER A 9 2.98 -17.07 4.35
CA SER A 9 2.12 -16.56 5.45
C SER A 9 1.98 -15.05 5.60
N PHE A 10 2.51 -14.24 4.68
CA PHE A 10 2.20 -12.80 4.70
C PHE A 10 2.02 -12.25 3.28
N GLU A 11 1.20 -12.93 2.49
CA GLU A 11 0.58 -12.33 1.31
C GLU A 11 -0.41 -11.27 1.80
N ARG A 12 0.11 -10.06 2.07
CA ARG A 12 -0.76 -8.90 2.19
C ARG A 12 -1.47 -8.75 0.85
N LYS A 13 -2.78 -9.05 0.83
CA LYS A 13 -3.67 -8.80 -0.32
C LYS A 13 -3.31 -7.42 -0.87
N LYS A 14 -2.69 -7.41 -2.05
CA LYS A 14 -2.38 -6.23 -2.83
C LYS A 14 -3.68 -5.43 -2.91
N SER A 15 -3.77 -4.31 -2.20
CA SER A 15 -4.94 -3.43 -2.33
C SER A 15 -4.92 -2.94 -3.77
N LYS A 16 -5.80 -3.52 -4.61
CA LYS A 16 -6.07 -3.01 -5.95
C LYS A 16 -6.49 -1.56 -5.78
N SER A 17 -5.60 -0.62 -6.09
CA SER A 17 -5.97 0.76 -6.34
C SER A 17 -6.71 0.75 -7.68
N ASN A 18 -8.04 0.84 -7.64
CA ASN A 18 -8.87 1.00 -8.83
C ASN A 18 -8.89 2.49 -9.19
N GLY A 19 -7.94 2.90 -10.05
CA GLY A 19 -7.89 4.24 -10.64
C GLY A 19 -6.47 4.75 -10.86
N GLY A 20 -5.92 4.52 -12.05
CA GLY A 20 -4.61 5.06 -12.48
C GLY A 20 -3.46 4.05 -12.35
N THR A 21 -2.78 3.80 -13.46
CA THR A 21 -1.84 2.70 -13.72
C THR A 21 -0.50 2.75 -12.95
N ASN A 22 -0.32 3.67 -12.00
CA ASN A 22 0.93 3.88 -11.28
C ASN A 22 0.71 4.03 -9.77
N ARG A 23 1.54 3.34 -8.97
CA ARG A 23 1.53 3.51 -7.51
C ARG A 23 1.98 4.92 -7.15
N GLY A 24 1.14 5.63 -6.39
CA GLY A 24 1.47 6.97 -5.89
C GLY A 24 2.57 6.95 -4.81
N LYS A 25 3.26 8.08 -4.62
CA LYS A 25 4.34 8.23 -3.62
C LYS A 25 3.91 7.81 -2.21
N ILE A 26 2.69 8.16 -1.80
CA ILE A 26 2.09 7.83 -0.50
C ILE A 26 1.95 6.31 -0.35
N GLN A 27 1.49 5.62 -1.40
CA GLN A 27 1.35 4.17 -1.39
C GLN A 27 2.70 3.46 -1.32
N ILE A 28 3.69 3.92 -2.10
CA ILE A 28 5.05 3.36 -2.06
C ILE A 28 5.67 3.56 -0.66
N THR A 29 5.47 4.73 -0.06
CA THR A 29 5.92 5.03 1.30
C THR A 29 5.29 4.08 2.32
N ALA A 30 3.97 3.92 2.26
CA ALA A 30 3.24 3.00 3.13
C ALA A 30 3.68 1.54 2.91
N ASP A 31 3.98 1.12 1.68
CA ASP A 31 4.49 -0.21 1.37
C ASP A 31 5.89 -0.45 1.98
N ILE A 32 6.81 0.53 1.90
CA ILE A 32 8.16 0.41 2.47
C ILE A 32 8.11 0.37 4.00
N LEU A 33 7.39 1.30 4.64
CA LEU A 33 7.18 1.32 6.10
C LEU A 33 6.45 0.05 6.57
N CYS A 34 5.51 -0.37 5.74
CA CYS A 34 4.95 -1.69 5.57
C CYS A 34 5.86 -2.88 5.93
N LEU A 35 6.78 -3.09 5.00
CA LEU A 35 7.75 -4.17 4.96
C LEU A 35 8.82 -4.04 6.04
N SER A 36 9.11 -2.80 6.46
CA SER A 36 10.15 -2.49 7.44
C SER A 36 9.66 -2.52 8.90
N THR A 37 8.40 -2.91 9.14
CA THR A 37 7.90 -3.17 10.50
C THR A 37 8.76 -4.21 11.23
N VAL A 38 9.26 -5.20 10.48
CA VAL A 38 10.32 -6.13 10.89
C VAL A 38 11.63 -5.67 10.26
N ALA A 39 12.75 -5.85 10.97
CA ALA A 39 14.07 -5.51 10.45
C ALA A 39 14.31 -6.21 9.10
N ILE A 40 14.53 -5.43 8.05
CA ILE A 40 14.60 -5.91 6.67
C ILE A 40 15.77 -5.26 5.91
N LYS A 41 16.42 -6.01 5.03
CA LYS A 41 17.51 -5.49 4.19
C LYS A 41 16.96 -4.67 3.02
N LYS A 42 17.72 -3.67 2.56
CA LYS A 42 17.41 -2.86 1.36
C LYS A 42 17.03 -3.70 0.15
N THR A 43 17.77 -4.77 -0.12
CA THR A 43 17.50 -5.68 -1.25
C THR A 43 16.11 -6.33 -1.13
N HIS A 44 15.72 -6.77 0.06
CA HIS A 44 14.39 -7.32 0.28
C HIS A 44 13.29 -6.27 0.14
N ILE A 45 13.51 -5.03 0.59
CA ILE A 45 12.58 -3.92 0.34
C ILE A 45 12.40 -3.72 -1.17
N MET A 46 13.50 -3.64 -1.92
CA MET A 46 13.49 -3.44 -3.37
C MET A 46 12.64 -4.51 -4.09
N TYR A 47 12.92 -5.79 -3.81
CA TYR A 47 12.19 -6.90 -4.45
C TYR A 47 10.73 -6.99 -4.01
N LYS A 48 10.45 -6.85 -2.70
CA LYS A 48 9.07 -6.97 -2.19
C LYS A 48 8.20 -5.77 -2.54
N ALA A 49 8.78 -4.58 -2.57
CA ALA A 49 8.08 -3.36 -2.98
C ALA A 49 8.12 -3.15 -4.50
N ASN A 50 8.70 -4.05 -5.31
CA ASN A 50 8.81 -3.90 -6.76
C ASN A 50 9.34 -2.52 -7.18
N LEU A 51 10.44 -2.08 -6.56
CA LEU A 51 11.07 -0.78 -6.83
C LEU A 51 12.37 -0.99 -7.62
N SER A 52 12.70 -0.03 -8.49
CA SER A 52 14.04 0.01 -9.07
C SER A 52 15.08 0.37 -8.01
N TYR A 53 16.36 0.13 -8.33
CA TYR A 53 17.47 0.50 -7.45
C TYR A 53 17.47 2.00 -7.11
N GLU A 54 17.22 2.85 -8.09
CA GLU A 54 17.14 4.31 -7.90
C GLU A 54 15.95 4.70 -7.02
N GLN A 55 14.79 4.09 -7.27
CA GLN A 55 13.59 4.35 -6.48
C GLN A 55 13.77 3.96 -5.02
N VAL A 56 14.28 2.76 -4.74
CA VAL A 56 14.46 2.34 -3.34
C VAL A 56 15.46 3.23 -2.61
N ASN A 57 16.51 3.70 -3.28
CA ASN A 57 17.45 4.66 -2.68
C ASN A 57 16.77 5.99 -2.37
N TYR A 58 16.05 6.55 -3.35
CA TYR A 58 15.35 7.81 -3.18
C TYR A 58 14.37 7.75 -2.00
N TYR A 59 13.53 6.71 -1.95
CA TYR A 59 12.55 6.56 -0.87
C TYR A 59 13.20 6.23 0.47
N LEU A 60 14.24 5.39 0.53
CA LEU A 60 14.91 5.11 1.80
C LEU A 60 15.57 6.35 2.37
N THR A 61 16.26 7.14 1.55
CA THR A 61 16.88 8.40 1.98
C THR A 61 15.81 9.38 2.48
N ASP A 62 14.71 9.55 1.74
CA ASP A 62 13.61 10.43 2.15
C ASP A 62 12.96 9.97 3.47
N LEU A 63 12.76 8.66 3.66
CA LEU A 63 12.15 8.11 4.87
C LEU A 63 13.07 8.20 6.10
N LEU A 64 14.39 8.07 5.91
CA LEU A 64 15.39 8.27 6.95
C LEU A 64 15.44 9.75 7.35
N ASN A 65 15.48 10.67 6.38
CA ASN A 65 15.49 12.11 6.63
C ASN A 65 14.26 12.59 7.39
N ASN A 66 13.10 12.00 7.11
CA ASN A 66 11.84 12.32 7.79
C ASN A 66 11.66 11.58 9.13
N GLU A 67 12.64 10.79 9.55
CA GLU A 67 12.62 9.95 10.76
C GLU A 67 11.46 8.95 10.80
N LEU A 68 10.93 8.56 9.63
CA LEU A 68 9.90 7.54 9.49
C LEU A 68 10.50 6.13 9.50
N LEU A 69 11.79 6.04 9.18
CA LEU A 69 12.57 4.81 9.13
C LEU A 69 13.85 5.00 9.96
N SER A 70 14.34 3.91 10.54
CA SER A 70 15.59 3.83 11.28
C SER A 70 16.50 2.80 10.63
N GLN A 71 17.77 3.14 10.49
CA GLN A 71 18.79 2.25 9.96
C GLN A 71 19.60 1.66 11.12
N HIS A 72 19.82 0.34 11.09
CA HIS A 72 20.68 -0.36 12.04
C HIS A 72 21.77 -1.10 11.29
N ILE A 73 23.01 -0.96 11.77
CA ILE A 73 24.16 -1.68 11.25
C ILE A 73 24.36 -2.92 12.14
N LEU A 74 24.18 -4.09 11.55
CA LEU A 74 24.43 -5.38 12.19
C LEU A 74 25.68 -6.01 11.58
N GLU A 75 26.25 -7.02 12.24
CA GLU A 75 27.39 -7.80 11.72
C GLU A 75 27.11 -8.40 10.33
N ASN A 76 25.85 -8.72 10.05
CA ASN A 76 25.38 -9.32 8.81
C ASN A 76 24.84 -8.31 7.78
N GLY A 77 25.12 -7.01 7.98
CA GLY A 77 24.83 -5.92 7.06
C GLY A 77 23.84 -4.87 7.60
N VAL A 78 23.41 -3.98 6.71
CA VAL A 78 22.48 -2.90 7.03
C VAL A 78 21.03 -3.40 6.97
N VAL A 79 20.28 -3.16 8.03
CA VAL A 79 18.84 -3.41 8.09
C VAL A 79 18.07 -2.13 8.40
N PHE A 80 16.84 -2.07 7.92
CA PHE A 80 15.94 -0.96 8.10
C PHE A 80 14.76 -1.39 8.95
N ARG A 81 14.32 -0.49 9.83
CA ARG A 81 13.19 -0.72 10.72
C ARG A 81 12.31 0.53 10.78
N THR A 82 11.01 0.33 10.81
CA THR A 82 10.04 1.43 10.94
C THR A 82 10.11 2.04 12.34
N SER A 83 10.26 3.37 12.40
CA SER A 83 10.29 4.13 13.64
C SER A 83 8.88 4.25 14.25
N GLU A 84 8.77 4.89 15.41
CA GLU A 84 7.46 5.18 16.00
C GLU A 84 6.62 6.12 15.12
N LYS A 85 7.24 7.19 14.60
CA LYS A 85 6.63 8.12 13.65
C LYS A 85 6.18 7.43 12.37
N GLY A 86 6.96 6.47 11.87
CA GLY A 86 6.59 5.64 10.73
C GLY A 86 5.35 4.76 11.00
N ARG A 87 5.17 4.26 12.22
CA ARG A 87 3.96 3.52 12.62
C ARG A 87 2.74 4.43 12.69
N GLU A 88 2.91 5.64 13.19
CA GLU A 88 1.85 6.65 13.21
C GLU A 88 1.40 7.01 11.79
N TYR A 89 2.35 7.23 10.86
CA TYR A 89 2.06 7.43 9.45
C TYR A 89 1.20 6.30 8.87
N LEU A 90 1.55 5.04 9.14
CA LEU A 90 0.76 3.89 8.68
C LEU A 90 -0.66 3.90 9.23
N LYS A 91 -0.85 4.28 10.50
CA LYS A 91 -2.18 4.40 11.11
C LYS A 91 -3.04 5.44 10.40
N HIS A 92 -2.48 6.61 10.09
CA HIS A 92 -3.17 7.64 9.33
C HIS A 92 -3.47 7.19 7.90
N TYR A 93 -2.50 6.56 7.24
CA TYR A 93 -2.68 6.02 5.90
C TYR A 93 -3.82 4.99 5.82
N THR A 94 -3.89 4.05 6.77
CA THR A 94 -4.98 3.08 6.84
C THR A 94 -6.33 3.77 7.01
N ARG A 95 -6.44 4.74 7.94
CA ARG A 95 -7.67 5.50 8.14
C ARG A 95 -8.12 6.24 6.88
N LEU A 96 -7.19 6.87 6.15
CA LEU A 96 -7.50 7.54 4.89
C LEU A 96 -8.00 6.55 3.84
N MET A 97 -7.35 5.40 3.72
CA MET A 97 -7.75 4.37 2.76
C MET A 97 -9.12 3.78 3.07
N ASP A 98 -9.49 3.68 4.35
CA ASP A 98 -10.80 3.18 4.75
C ASP A 98 -11.91 4.18 4.42
N LEU A 99 -11.68 5.49 4.66
CA LEU A 99 -12.61 6.56 4.23
C LEU A 99 -12.82 6.58 2.71
N VAL A 100 -11.74 6.38 1.94
CA VAL A 100 -11.83 6.31 0.46
C VAL A 100 -12.69 5.12 0.04
N LYS A 101 -12.47 3.93 0.63
CA LYS A 101 -13.27 2.74 0.32
C LYS A 101 -14.73 2.89 0.70
N GLU A 102 -15.03 3.55 1.81
CA GLU A 102 -16.41 3.81 2.24
C GLU A 102 -17.14 4.67 1.20
N ARG A 103 -16.51 5.75 0.76
CA ARG A 103 -17.05 6.63 -0.27
C ARG A 103 -17.24 5.92 -1.63
N GLU A 104 -16.34 5.02 -2.00
CA GLU A 104 -16.49 4.21 -3.21
C GLU A 104 -17.70 3.27 -3.15
N LYS A 105 -17.95 2.64 -2.00
CA LYS A 105 -19.12 1.78 -1.80
C LYS A 105 -20.41 2.57 -1.89
N GLU A 106 -20.44 3.79 -1.34
CA GLU A 106 -21.59 4.69 -1.44
C GLU A 106 -21.87 5.07 -2.90
N ASN A 107 -20.83 5.47 -3.64
CA ASN A 107 -20.96 5.82 -5.05
C ASN A 107 -21.45 4.65 -5.91
N GLN A 108 -20.98 3.42 -5.64
CA GLN A 108 -21.44 2.21 -6.36
C GLN A 108 -22.92 1.88 -6.08
N LYS A 109 -23.37 2.04 -4.83
CA LYS A 109 -24.78 1.84 -4.46
C LYS A 109 -25.70 2.88 -5.10
N GLN A 110 -25.27 4.15 -5.15
CA GLN A 110 -26.04 5.22 -5.80
C GLN A 110 -26.17 5.01 -7.31
N GLY A 111 -25.09 4.55 -7.97
CA GLY A 111 -25.12 4.21 -9.39
C GLY A 111 -26.08 3.05 -9.70
N LEU A 112 -26.07 1.99 -8.91
CA LEU A 112 -27.00 0.86 -9.07
C LEU A 112 -28.46 1.29 -8.90
N ALA A 113 -28.77 2.11 -7.89
CA ALA A 113 -30.12 2.62 -7.65
C ALA A 113 -30.62 3.63 -8.71
N GLN A 114 -29.72 4.28 -9.45
CA GLN A 114 -30.09 5.11 -10.63
C GLN A 114 -30.33 4.24 -11.87
N ILE A 115 -29.56 3.16 -12.05
CA ILE A 115 -29.75 2.21 -13.14
C ILE A 115 -31.06 1.43 -12.97
N GLU A 116 -31.42 1.05 -11.75
CA GLU A 116 -32.70 0.36 -11.48
C GLU A 116 -33.91 1.29 -11.72
N ARG A 117 -33.87 2.53 -11.23
CA ARG A 117 -34.94 3.53 -11.48
C ARG A 117 -35.15 3.86 -12.96
N SER A 118 -34.07 4.02 -13.72
CA SER A 118 -34.15 4.28 -15.17
C SER A 118 -34.65 3.08 -15.98
N LYS A 119 -34.52 1.85 -15.46
CA LYS A 119 -35.14 0.65 -16.05
C LYS A 119 -36.63 0.58 -15.74
N GLU A 120 -37.04 0.92 -14.51
CA GLU A 120 -38.46 0.99 -14.13
C GLU A 120 -39.21 2.05 -14.91
N GLU A 121 -38.64 3.25 -15.06
CA GLU A 121 -39.23 4.34 -15.87
C GLU A 121 -39.36 3.95 -17.35
N ASN A 122 -38.35 3.32 -17.96
CA ASN A 122 -38.44 2.85 -19.35
C ASN A 122 -39.49 1.76 -19.54
N TYR A 123 -39.71 0.89 -18.55
CA TYR A 123 -40.70 -0.18 -18.63
C TYR A 123 -42.13 0.37 -18.54
N ILE A 124 -42.36 1.43 -17.75
CA ILE A 124 -43.67 2.05 -17.59
C ILE A 124 -44.11 2.83 -18.85
N PHE A 125 -43.18 3.41 -19.61
CA PHE A 125 -43.46 4.18 -20.83
C PHE A 125 -43.56 3.34 -22.13
N GLN A 126 -43.48 2.00 -22.04
CA GLN A 126 -43.59 1.08 -23.18
C GLN A 126 -45.02 0.57 -23.46
N TYR A 127 -46.05 1.05 -22.74
CA TYR A 127 -47.48 0.76 -22.94
C TYR A 127 -48.27 2.06 -23.18
#